data_AF-A0A511W7K7-F1
#
_entry.id   AF-A0A511W7K7-F1
#
_cell.length_a   1.000
_cell.length_b   1.000
_cell.length_c   1.000
_cell.angle_alpha   90.00
_cell.angle_beta   90.00
_cell.angle_gamma   90.00
#
_symmetry.space_group_name_H-M   'P 1'
#
loop_
_entity.id
_entity.type
_entity.pdbx_description
1 polymer ?
#
loop_
_entity_poly.entity_id
_entity_poly.type
_entity_poly.pdbx_seq_one_letter_code
_entity_poly.pdbx_strand_id
1 'polypeptide(L)'
;MGFQHYFILLLVTALLALILRVVQIRSFTRIEIYIFVFGPLLAMSVIMLFFALVDLNRDVFFPVGQIMAIYSAIGLGAGYIFSTLIDRF
;
A
#
# COMPACT_ATOMS: atom_id res chain seq x y z
N MET A 1 -6.94 -17.09 -9.90
CA MET A 1 -6.94 -15.62 -10.05
C MET A 1 -5.51 -15.18 -10.31
N GLY A 2 -5.21 -14.65 -11.50
CA GLY A 2 -3.83 -14.38 -11.94
C GLY A 2 -3.26 -13.04 -11.44
N PHE A 3 -1.94 -12.88 -11.57
CA PHE A 3 -1.16 -11.68 -11.16
C PHE A 3 -1.77 -10.35 -11.64
N GLN A 4 -2.40 -10.34 -12.82
CA GLN A 4 -3.10 -9.18 -13.38
C GLN A 4 -4.21 -8.63 -12.45
N HIS A 5 -4.89 -9.48 -11.69
CA HIS A 5 -5.96 -9.06 -10.79
C HIS A 5 -5.42 -8.24 -9.61
N TYR A 6 -4.27 -8.64 -9.05
CA TYR A 6 -3.60 -7.90 -7.97
C TYR A 6 -3.07 -6.54 -8.46
N PHE A 7 -2.58 -6.48 -9.69
CA PHE A 7 -2.13 -5.23 -10.30
C PHE A 7 -3.29 -4.25 -10.55
N ILE A 8 -4.44 -4.75 -11.04
CA ILE A 8 -5.65 -3.93 -11.22
C ILE A 8 -6.15 -3.40 -9.88
N LEU A 9 -6.20 -4.26 -8.84
CA LEU A 9 -6.62 -3.84 -7.50
C LEU A 9 -5.72 -2.75 -6.95
N LEU A 10 -4.40 -2.89 -7.09
CA LEU A 10 -3.44 -1.86 -6.71
C LEU A 10 -3.70 -0.54 -7.44
N LEU A 11 -3.91 -0.59 -8.76
CA LEU A 11 -4.12 0.59 -9.57
C LEU A 11 -5.40 1.32 -9.15
N VAL A 12 -6.48 0.57 -8.88
CA VAL A 12 -7.73 1.12 -8.36
C VAL A 12 -7.53 1.73 -6.97
N THR A 13 -6.84 1.05 -6.05
CA THR A 13 -6.58 1.60 -4.70
C THR A 13 -5.71 2.86 -4.75
N ALA A 14 -4.67 2.86 -5.58
CA ALA A 14 -3.82 4.03 -5.78
C ALA A 14 -4.60 5.22 -6.35
N LEU A 15 -5.49 4.98 -7.32
CA LEU A 15 -6.31 6.01 -7.94
C LEU A 15 -7.34 6.58 -6.96
N LEU A 16 -7.98 5.73 -6.17
CA LEU A 16 -8.90 6.17 -5.11
C LEU A 16 -8.17 6.96 -4.01
N ALA A 17 -6.99 6.50 -3.60
CA ALA A 17 -6.16 7.22 -2.63
C ALA A 17 -5.75 8.61 -3.16
N LEU A 18 -5.40 8.71 -4.46
CA LEU A 18 -5.10 9.98 -5.12
C LEU A 18 -6.31 10.92 -5.11
N ILE A 19 -7.49 10.44 -5.52
CA ILE A 19 -8.73 11.23 -5.55
C ILE A 19 -9.08 11.73 -4.14
N LEU A 20 -9.06 10.84 -3.14
CA LEU A 20 -9.36 11.20 -1.75
C LEU A 20 -8.37 12.24 -1.22
N ARG A 21 -7.08 12.16 -1.61
CA ARG A 21 -6.07 13.15 -1.23
C ARG A 21 -6.33 14.51 -1.89
N VAL A 22 -6.75 14.55 -3.16
CA VAL A 22 -7.13 15.80 -3.84
C VAL A 22 -8.35 16.46 -3.16
N VAL A 23 -9.35 15.65 -2.78
CA VAL A 23 -10.51 16.14 -2.02
C VAL A 23 -10.08 16.68 -0.66
N GLN A 24 -9.16 16.00 0.03
CA GLN A 24 -8.64 16.44 1.33
C GLN A 24 -7.94 17.80 1.28
N ILE A 25 -7.10 18.04 0.27
CA ILE A 25 -6.43 19.32 0.04
C ILE A 25 -7.46 20.45 -0.08
N ARG A 26 -8.57 20.23 -0.82
CA ARG A 26 -9.65 21.23 -0.93
C ARG A 26 -10.45 21.42 0.37
N SER A 27 -10.52 20.39 1.21
CA SER A 27 -11.25 20.42 2.48
C SER A 27 -10.42 20.87 3.68
N PHE A 28 -9.16 21.29 3.49
CA PHE A 28 -8.20 21.62 4.56
C PHE A 28 -7.98 20.50 5.61
N THR A 29 -8.30 19.26 5.25
CA THR A 29 -8.19 18.11 6.16
C THR A 29 -6.84 17.41 5.94
N ARG A 30 -5.92 17.50 6.90
CA ARG A 30 -4.58 16.90 6.83
C ARG A 30 -4.58 15.46 7.37
N ILE A 31 -5.19 14.52 6.64
CA ILE A 31 -5.13 13.10 7.00
C ILE A 31 -4.21 12.38 6.03
N GLU A 32 -3.21 11.67 6.55
CA GLU A 32 -2.28 10.85 5.77
C GLU A 32 -2.92 9.54 5.29
N ILE A 33 -3.86 9.63 4.34
CA ILE A 33 -4.61 8.47 3.80
C ILE A 33 -3.68 7.34 3.35
N TYR A 34 -2.53 7.69 2.79
CA TYR A 34 -1.56 6.71 2.31
C TYR A 34 -1.07 5.77 3.43
N ILE A 35 -0.92 6.27 4.67
CA ILE A 35 -0.57 5.44 5.83
C ILE A 35 -1.73 4.50 6.19
N PHE A 36 -2.97 4.97 6.14
CA PHE A 36 -4.14 4.14 6.46
C PHE A 36 -4.41 3.05 5.43
N VAL A 37 -4.00 3.26 4.16
CA VAL A 37 -4.17 2.26 3.09
C VAL A 37 -2.98 1.30 3.04
N PHE A 38 -1.75 1.83 3.01
CA PHE A 38 -0.55 1.02 2.81
C PHE A 38 0.07 0.52 4.12
N GLY A 39 -0.23 1.13 5.26
CA GLY A 39 0.24 0.70 6.58
C GLY A 39 -0.29 -0.68 6.99
N PRO A 40 -1.62 -0.93 6.95
CA PRO A 40 -2.17 -2.26 7.19
C PRO A 40 -1.68 -3.30 6.17
N LEU A 41 -1.47 -2.90 4.91
CA LEU A 41 -0.92 -3.75 3.86
C LEU A 41 0.53 -4.18 4.20
N LEU A 42 1.35 -3.24 4.67
CA LEU A 42 2.71 -3.50 5.15
C LEU A 42 2.69 -4.46 6.34
N ALA A 43 1.84 -4.20 7.34
CA ALA A 43 1.72 -5.06 8.52
C ALA A 43 1.33 -6.50 8.15
N MET A 44 0.35 -6.66 7.26
CA MET A 44 -0.05 -7.97 6.76
C MET A 44 1.06 -8.66 5.96
N SER A 45 1.85 -7.91 5.18
CA SER A 45 3.00 -8.47 4.48
C SER A 45 4.05 -9.04 5.43
N VAL A 46 4.33 -8.34 6.54
CA VAL A 46 5.27 -8.80 7.57
C VAL A 46 4.75 -10.07 8.25
N ILE A 47 3.45 -10.12 8.59
CA ILE A 47 2.82 -11.32 9.18
C ILE A 47 2.93 -12.51 8.21
N MET A 48 2.64 -12.32 6.92
CA MET A 48 2.74 -13.39 5.93
C MET A 48 4.18 -13.86 5.72
N LEU A 49 5.14 -12.93 5.65
CA LEU A 49 6.56 -13.27 5.55
C LEU A 49 7.05 -14.00 6.82
N PHE A 50 6.55 -13.62 8.00
CA PHE A 50 6.84 -14.33 9.24
C PHE A 50 6.32 -15.77 9.20
N PHE A 51 5.08 -16.00 8.78
CA PHE A 51 4.55 -17.37 8.64
C PHE A 51 5.31 -18.19 7.60
N ALA A 52 5.74 -17.57 6.51
CA ALA A 52 6.60 -18.21 5.53
C ALA A 52 7.98 -18.62 6.09
N LEU A 53 8.54 -17.86 7.03
CA LEU A 53 9.81 -18.18 7.69
C LEU A 53 9.69 -19.36 8.66
N VAL A 54 8.52 -19.59 9.24
CA VAL A 54 8.23 -20.73 10.13
C VAL A 54 7.80 -21.98 9.32
N ASP A 55 7.99 -21.97 7.99
CA ASP A 55 7.58 -23.02 7.04
C ASP A 55 6.07 -23.37 7.07
N LEU A 56 5.24 -22.51 7.68
CA LEU A 56 3.79 -22.67 7.63
C LEU A 56 3.34 -22.36 6.20
N ASN A 57 3.02 -23.38 5.40
CA ASN A 57 2.52 -23.26 4.02
C ASN A 57 3.28 -22.24 3.16
N ARG A 58 4.62 -22.31 3.23
CA ARG A 58 5.56 -21.34 2.68
C ARG A 58 5.32 -20.99 1.21
N ASP A 59 4.91 -21.98 0.41
CA ASP A 59 4.64 -21.82 -1.03
C ASP A 59 3.55 -20.79 -1.33
N VAL A 60 2.65 -20.55 -0.37
CA VAL A 60 1.56 -19.57 -0.50
C VAL A 60 1.93 -18.25 0.18
N PHE A 61 2.45 -18.30 1.40
CA PHE A 61 2.70 -17.09 2.19
C PHE A 61 3.90 -16.29 1.72
N PHE A 62 4.94 -16.94 1.17
CA PHE A 62 6.14 -16.25 0.72
C PHE A 62 5.88 -15.36 -0.52
N PRO A 63 5.26 -15.87 -1.62
CA PRO A 63 5.01 -15.03 -2.79
C PRO A 63 4.02 -13.91 -2.51
N VAL A 64 2.97 -14.19 -1.74
CA VAL A 64 1.95 -13.20 -1.36
C VAL A 64 2.56 -12.12 -0.46
N GLY A 65 3.30 -12.52 0.58
CA GLY A 65 3.98 -11.61 1.49
C GLY A 65 4.98 -10.69 0.78
N GLN A 66 5.79 -11.24 -0.14
CA GLN A 66 6.72 -10.43 -0.94
C GLN A 66 6.01 -9.40 -1.82
N ILE A 67 4.96 -9.81 -2.54
CA ILE A 67 4.20 -8.92 -3.42
C ILE A 67 3.55 -7.79 -2.59
N MET A 68 2.92 -8.13 -1.46
CA MET A 68 2.33 -7.13 -0.56
C MET A 68 3.37 -6.17 0.04
N ALA A 69 4.56 -6.68 0.38
CA ALA A 69 5.65 -5.86 0.90
C ALA A 69 6.16 -4.86 -0.15
N ILE A 70 6.36 -5.30 -1.39
CA ILE A 70 6.77 -4.42 -2.50
C ILE A 70 5.72 -3.33 -2.72
N TYR A 71 4.44 -3.71 -2.79
CA TYR A 71 3.36 -2.76 -3.05
C TYR A 71 3.16 -1.75 -1.92
N SER A 72 3.23 -2.19 -0.68
CA SER A 72 3.13 -1.29 0.48
C SER A 72 4.33 -0.34 0.54
N ALA A 73 5.55 -0.81 0.28
CA ALA A 73 6.74 0.03 0.23
C ALA A 73 6.65 1.11 -0.86
N ILE A 74 6.23 0.74 -2.07
CA ILE A 74 6.02 1.68 -3.18
C ILE A 74 4.92 2.68 -2.82
N GLY A 75 3.79 2.21 -2.28
CA GLY A 75 2.66 3.06 -1.90
C GLY A 75 2.99 4.06 -0.79
N LEU A 76 3.72 3.63 0.24
CA LEU A 76 4.19 4.51 1.32
C LEU A 76 5.22 5.52 0.81
N GLY A 77 6.19 5.08 0.00
CA GLY A 77 7.21 5.96 -0.57
C GLY A 77 6.60 7.02 -1.50
N ALA A 78 5.73 6.62 -2.42
CA ALA A 78 5.03 7.53 -3.32
C ALA A 78 4.10 8.47 -2.55
N GLY A 79 3.35 7.97 -1.56
CA GLY A 79 2.48 8.76 -0.71
C GLY A 79 3.24 9.84 0.09
N TYR A 80 4.39 9.48 0.65
CA TYR A 80 5.25 10.41 1.39
C TYR A 80 5.86 11.50 0.50
N ILE A 81 6.41 11.12 -0.66
CA ILE A 81 6.96 12.07 -1.65
C ILE A 81 5.86 13.04 -2.09
N PHE A 82 4.68 12.51 -2.40
CA PHE A 82 3.54 13.32 -2.84
C PHE A 82 3.03 14.26 -1.74
N SER A 83 2.96 13.79 -0.48
CA SER A 83 2.64 14.65 0.66
C SER A 83 3.64 15.80 0.80
N THR A 84 4.93 15.49 0.72
CA THR A 84 6.00 16.49 0.85
C THR A 84 5.99 17.51 -0.29
N LEU A 85 5.65 17.09 -1.51
CA LEU A 85 5.52 17.98 -2.66
C LEU A 85 4.34 18.93 -2.52
N ILE A 86 3.19 18.44 -2.06
CA ILE A 86 1.99 19.26 -1.88
C ILE A 86 2.16 20.26 -0.74
N ASP A 87 2.76 19.87 0.39
CA ASP A 87 2.96 20.79 1.52
C ASP A 87 3.92 21.96 1.19
N ARG A 88 4.63 21.89 0.05
CA ARG A 88 5.47 22.97 -0.48
C ARG A 88 4.72 23.96 -1.38
N PHE A 89 3.51 23.64 -1.84
CA PHE A 89 2.68 24.50 -2.70
C PHE A 89 1.52 25.10 -1.91
#